data_AF-A0A954EGE4-F1
#
_entry.id   AF-A0A954EGE4-F1
#
_cell.length_a   1.000
_cell.length_b   1.000
_cell.length_c   1.000
_cell.angle_alpha   90.00
_cell.angle_beta   90.00
_cell.angle_gamma   90.00
#
_symmetry.space_group_name_H-M   'P 1'
#
loop_
_entity.id
_entity.type
_entity.pdbx_description
1 polymer ?
#
loop_
_entity_poly.entity_id
_entity_poly.type
_entity_poly.pdbx_seq_one_letter_code
_entity_poly.pdbx_strand_id
1 'polypeptide(L)'
;GEFGKLGSLPSHPELLDWLASEFRESGWSLKSLHYLILTSTAWRQSSFRDPARDAIDPENRFYWRKSLQRLDAEVLRDRMLVASDTLNRELFGPPVAIKEDDTGQVIVDGNQTRRSLYIRVRRTQPVAMLQSFGAPVMKINCELRPVSTVATQSLIMLNGEYTIEQAGRVADRVLRETPLLNEAELSRLPSFPQVPQPVWSYGSGRIDEAQGRVIEFVSLPHWTGGQWQGGENLPDSRIGWVLLNAQGGHPGNPRFAAVRRWIAPAKGLLSISGALHHPVENGDGVRGRIVSASRGVIGEWNVHHGTIDTMQSEFAVESGETIDFVTDCREHENSDSFQWTVHLTLKTEDGTVEEFDSSGQFHGPMPDPRQLPSQIDSAWQFILLRHPSPEELNSALRFAERQLSTLNEHNANVPAGSSATRQVLVNLCQMLLNSNEFLYID
;
A
#
# COMPACT_ATOMS: atom_id res chain seq x y z
N GLY A 1 -34.05 7.08 -30.79
CA GLY A 1 -35.30 6.34 -31.05
C GLY A 1 -35.93 6.88 -32.31
N GLU A 2 -36.56 6.04 -33.09
CA GLU A 2 -37.31 6.47 -34.27
C GLU A 2 -38.65 7.07 -33.81
N PHE A 3 -38.82 8.39 -33.97
CA PHE A 3 -40.05 9.10 -33.57
C PHE A 3 -41.20 8.95 -34.59
N GLY A 4 -41.06 8.02 -35.54
CA GLY A 4 -42.05 7.72 -36.57
C GLY A 4 -43.10 6.70 -36.12
N LYS A 5 -44.10 6.43 -36.97
CA LYS A 5 -45.20 5.48 -36.69
C LYS A 5 -44.77 4.04 -36.37
N LEU A 6 -43.53 3.67 -36.70
CA LEU A 6 -42.94 2.35 -36.44
C LEU A 6 -42.19 2.28 -35.10
N GLY A 7 -42.01 3.41 -34.40
CA GLY A 7 -41.37 3.47 -33.09
C GLY A 7 -42.30 3.05 -31.96
N SER A 8 -41.72 2.68 -30.81
CA SER A 8 -42.48 2.47 -29.58
C SER A 8 -42.93 3.80 -28.98
N LEU A 9 -44.15 3.83 -28.42
CA LEU A 9 -44.62 4.99 -27.68
C LEU A 9 -43.76 5.19 -26.41
N PRO A 10 -43.54 6.44 -25.98
CA PRO A 10 -42.90 6.72 -24.70
C PRO A 10 -43.63 6.03 -23.55
N SER A 11 -42.91 5.64 -22.50
CA SER A 11 -43.54 5.04 -21.31
C SER A 11 -44.45 6.00 -20.56
N HIS A 12 -44.16 7.32 -20.62
CA HIS A 12 -44.90 8.37 -19.91
C HIS A 12 -45.20 9.55 -20.85
N PRO A 13 -46.12 9.42 -21.81
CA PRO A 13 -46.41 10.48 -22.78
C PRO A 13 -46.95 11.75 -22.11
N GLU A 14 -47.83 11.61 -21.11
CA GLU A 14 -48.40 12.76 -20.37
C GLU A 14 -47.33 13.56 -19.59
N LEU A 15 -46.29 12.87 -19.09
CA LEU A 15 -45.15 13.54 -18.44
C LEU A 15 -44.36 14.38 -19.45
N LEU A 16 -44.16 13.88 -20.66
CA LEU A 16 -43.47 14.62 -21.71
C LEU A 16 -44.27 15.84 -22.15
N ASP A 17 -45.60 15.70 -22.28
CA ASP A 17 -46.50 16.82 -22.59
C ASP A 17 -46.45 17.90 -21.49
N TRP A 18 -46.48 17.47 -20.22
CA TRP A 18 -46.35 18.40 -19.09
C TRP A 18 -44.99 19.10 -19.09
N LEU A 19 -43.88 18.37 -19.25
CA LEU A 19 -42.53 18.96 -19.34
C LEU A 19 -42.40 19.95 -20.51
N ALA A 20 -43.05 19.68 -21.65
CA ALA A 20 -43.06 20.58 -22.79
C ALA A 20 -43.85 21.88 -22.48
N SER A 21 -44.99 21.78 -21.77
CA SER A 21 -45.74 22.96 -21.32
C SER A 21 -44.94 23.78 -20.32
N GLU A 22 -44.34 23.15 -19.30
CA GLU A 22 -43.48 23.78 -18.31
C GLU A 22 -42.29 24.49 -18.95
N PHE A 23 -41.66 23.87 -19.95
CA PHE A 23 -40.53 24.47 -20.66
C PHE A 23 -40.93 25.75 -21.40
N ARG A 24 -42.08 25.73 -22.08
CA ARG A 24 -42.64 26.91 -22.76
C ARG A 24 -43.05 28.00 -21.76
N GLU A 25 -43.74 27.63 -20.70
CA GLU A 25 -44.23 28.55 -19.65
C GLU A 25 -43.09 29.18 -18.84
N SER A 26 -41.99 28.43 -18.67
CA SER A 26 -40.74 28.92 -18.09
C SER A 26 -39.89 29.78 -19.05
N GLY A 27 -40.47 30.23 -20.17
CA GLY A 27 -39.80 31.10 -21.14
C GLY A 27 -38.68 30.41 -21.93
N TRP A 28 -38.82 29.11 -22.20
CA TRP A 28 -37.83 28.31 -22.95
C TRP A 28 -36.45 28.23 -22.26
N SER A 29 -36.43 28.37 -20.92
CA SER A 29 -35.21 28.29 -20.12
C SER A 29 -34.77 26.84 -19.91
N LEU A 30 -33.69 26.42 -20.58
CA LEU A 30 -33.09 25.10 -20.37
C LEU A 30 -32.63 24.90 -18.92
N LYS A 31 -32.16 25.97 -18.26
CA LYS A 31 -31.70 25.91 -16.86
C LYS A 31 -32.86 25.60 -15.91
N SER A 32 -34.03 26.19 -16.15
CA SER A 32 -35.23 25.94 -15.34
C SER A 32 -35.72 24.50 -15.52
N LEU A 33 -35.78 24.02 -16.77
CA LEU A 33 -36.15 22.64 -17.08
C LEU A 33 -35.18 21.63 -16.46
N HIS A 34 -33.87 21.85 -16.59
CA HIS A 34 -32.86 21.01 -15.94
C HIS A 34 -33.03 21.02 -14.41
N TYR A 35 -33.22 22.18 -13.80
CA TYR A 35 -33.43 22.26 -12.35
C TYR A 35 -34.65 21.43 -11.91
N LEU A 36 -35.77 21.56 -12.62
CA LEU A 36 -36.99 20.79 -12.36
C LEU A 36 -36.73 19.27 -12.42
N ILE A 37 -36.06 18.79 -13.46
CA ILE A 37 -35.74 17.37 -13.63
C ILE A 37 -34.76 16.91 -12.54
N LEU A 38 -33.64 17.62 -12.38
CA LEU A 38 -32.54 17.24 -11.48
C LEU A 38 -32.95 17.26 -10.00
N THR A 39 -33.94 18.08 -9.63
CA THR A 39 -34.48 18.16 -8.26
C THR A 39 -35.72 17.30 -8.04
N SER A 40 -36.25 16.64 -9.08
CA SER A 40 -37.36 15.70 -8.94
C SER A 40 -36.99 14.53 -8.03
N THR A 41 -37.99 13.93 -7.38
CA THR A 41 -37.80 12.68 -6.64
C THR A 41 -37.29 11.59 -7.59
N ALA A 42 -37.81 11.54 -8.82
CA ALA A 42 -37.46 10.54 -9.82
C ALA A 42 -35.96 10.53 -10.15
N TRP A 43 -35.36 11.71 -10.35
CA TRP A 43 -33.93 11.83 -10.68
C TRP A 43 -33.00 11.52 -9.50
N ARG A 44 -33.43 11.82 -8.27
CA ARG A 44 -32.62 11.71 -7.04
C ARG A 44 -32.73 10.36 -6.33
N GLN A 45 -33.37 9.36 -6.95
CA GLN A 45 -33.46 8.02 -6.37
C GLN A 45 -32.09 7.33 -6.34
N SER A 46 -31.94 6.34 -5.47
CA SER A 46 -30.80 5.42 -5.49
C SER A 46 -30.91 4.44 -6.65
N SER A 47 -29.80 3.84 -7.07
CA SER A 47 -29.82 2.72 -8.02
C SER A 47 -30.09 1.36 -7.37
N PHE A 48 -30.21 1.32 -6.04
CA PHE A 48 -30.43 0.10 -5.26
C PHE A 48 -31.60 -0.73 -5.80
N ARG A 49 -31.35 -2.03 -5.95
CA ARG A 49 -32.31 -3.00 -6.48
C ARG A 49 -33.14 -3.61 -5.36
N ASP A 50 -34.45 -3.47 -5.47
CA ASP A 50 -35.43 -4.11 -4.59
C ASP A 50 -36.04 -5.32 -5.33
N PRO A 51 -35.88 -6.55 -4.81
CA PRO A 51 -36.38 -7.76 -5.49
C PRO A 51 -37.89 -7.75 -5.79
N ALA A 52 -38.71 -7.13 -4.92
CA ALA A 52 -40.16 -7.07 -5.14
C ALA A 52 -40.51 -6.07 -6.25
N ARG A 53 -39.81 -4.93 -6.33
CA ARG A 53 -39.99 -3.95 -7.42
C ARG A 53 -39.40 -4.44 -8.73
N ASP A 54 -38.25 -5.09 -8.70
CA ASP A 54 -37.63 -5.71 -9.88
C ASP A 54 -38.51 -6.81 -10.48
N ALA A 55 -39.27 -7.55 -9.68
CA ALA A 55 -40.22 -8.55 -10.19
C ALA A 55 -41.38 -7.91 -10.98
N ILE A 56 -41.70 -6.64 -10.71
CA ILE A 56 -42.77 -5.89 -11.39
C ILE A 56 -42.24 -5.14 -12.61
N ASP A 57 -41.10 -4.46 -12.47
CA ASP A 57 -40.50 -3.61 -13.50
C ASP A 57 -38.96 -3.74 -13.52
N PRO A 58 -38.43 -4.87 -14.03
CA PRO A 58 -36.99 -5.13 -14.03
C PRO A 58 -36.22 -4.14 -14.93
N GLU A 59 -36.87 -3.66 -15.99
CA GLU A 59 -36.32 -2.71 -16.97
C GLU A 59 -36.38 -1.26 -16.49
N ASN A 60 -36.89 -1.00 -15.28
CA ASN A 60 -37.03 0.33 -14.67
C ASN A 60 -37.80 1.32 -15.58
N ARG A 61 -38.82 0.82 -16.31
CA ARG A 61 -39.66 1.63 -17.20
C ARG A 61 -40.43 2.71 -16.46
N PHE A 62 -40.80 2.46 -15.20
CA PHE A 62 -41.53 3.38 -14.32
C PHE A 62 -40.61 4.27 -13.48
N TYR A 63 -39.30 4.23 -13.72
CA TYR A 63 -38.31 5.03 -13.00
C TYR A 63 -38.44 4.90 -11.47
N TRP A 64 -38.55 3.69 -10.93
CA TRP A 64 -38.62 3.45 -9.48
C TRP A 64 -37.24 3.40 -8.81
N ARG A 65 -36.17 3.43 -9.61
CA ARG A 65 -34.78 3.58 -9.19
C ARG A 65 -34.00 4.41 -10.20
N LYS A 66 -32.81 4.83 -9.82
CA LYS A 66 -31.85 5.43 -10.75
C LYS A 66 -31.15 4.33 -11.56
N SER A 67 -30.90 4.61 -12.83
CA SER A 67 -30.12 3.72 -13.69
C SER A 67 -28.64 4.00 -13.48
N LEU A 68 -27.87 2.96 -13.15
CA LEU A 68 -26.42 3.03 -13.02
C LEU A 68 -25.79 3.62 -14.29
N GLN A 69 -24.88 4.58 -14.10
CA GLN A 69 -24.13 5.22 -15.17
C GLN A 69 -22.66 4.83 -15.09
N ARG A 70 -22.09 4.33 -16.18
CA ARG A 70 -20.64 4.07 -16.25
C ARG A 70 -19.89 5.39 -16.35
N LEU A 71 -18.83 5.55 -15.56
CA LEU A 71 -17.95 6.70 -15.67
C LEU A 71 -17.26 6.76 -17.04
N ASP A 72 -17.15 7.99 -17.55
CA ASP A 72 -16.32 8.31 -18.71
C ASP A 72 -14.84 8.04 -18.42
N ALA A 73 -14.09 7.73 -19.48
CA ALA A 73 -12.68 7.37 -19.39
C ALA A 73 -11.82 8.39 -18.62
N GLU A 74 -12.00 9.69 -18.91
CA GLU A 74 -11.27 10.77 -18.25
C GLU A 74 -11.64 10.89 -16.78
N VAL A 75 -12.92 10.72 -16.45
CA VAL A 75 -13.43 10.79 -15.07
C VAL A 75 -12.93 9.61 -14.26
N LEU A 76 -12.91 8.41 -14.84
CA LEU A 76 -12.38 7.21 -14.19
C LEU A 76 -10.90 7.38 -13.84
N ARG A 77 -10.08 7.83 -14.79
CA ARG A 77 -8.65 8.10 -14.54
C ARG A 77 -8.46 9.17 -13.47
N ASP A 78 -9.20 10.27 -13.55
CA ASP A 78 -9.11 11.36 -12.57
C ASP A 78 -9.61 10.93 -11.18
N ARG A 79 -10.60 10.04 -11.10
CA ARG A 79 -11.09 9.45 -9.85
C ARG A 79 -9.99 8.65 -9.14
N MET A 80 -9.15 7.92 -9.87
CA MET A 80 -7.99 7.23 -9.28
C MET A 80 -6.98 8.22 -8.69
N LEU A 81 -6.73 9.35 -9.36
CA LEU A 81 -5.85 10.41 -8.84
C LEU A 81 -6.41 11.08 -7.58
N VAL A 82 -7.75 11.18 -7.48
CA VAL A 82 -8.41 11.67 -6.25
C VAL A 82 -8.27 10.66 -5.11
N ALA A 83 -8.49 9.37 -5.38
CA ALA A 83 -8.35 8.33 -4.37
C ALA A 83 -6.92 8.29 -3.79
N SER A 84 -5.91 8.45 -4.65
CA SER A 84 -4.50 8.47 -4.24
C SER A 84 -4.01 9.81 -3.67
N ASP A 85 -4.87 10.82 -3.58
CA ASP A 85 -4.55 12.21 -3.18
C ASP A 85 -3.46 12.88 -4.02
N THR A 86 -3.35 12.51 -5.31
CA THR A 86 -2.32 13.04 -6.19
C THR A 86 -2.84 14.06 -7.21
N LEU A 87 -4.17 14.16 -7.39
CA LEU A 87 -4.77 14.99 -8.44
C LEU A 87 -4.30 16.46 -8.40
N ASN A 88 -3.56 16.87 -9.42
CA ASN A 88 -3.26 18.27 -9.68
C ASN A 88 -4.45 18.97 -10.37
N ARG A 89 -5.02 19.96 -9.68
CA ARG A 89 -6.17 20.77 -10.14
C ARG A 89 -5.79 22.08 -10.85
N GLU A 90 -4.52 22.36 -11.03
CA GLU A 90 -4.02 23.56 -11.70
C GLU A 90 -4.58 23.68 -13.12
N LEU A 91 -5.17 24.85 -13.39
CA LEU A 91 -5.78 25.16 -14.67
C LEU A 91 -4.77 25.78 -15.65
N PHE A 92 -5.03 25.58 -16.93
CA PHE A 92 -4.23 26.12 -18.07
C PHE A 92 -2.83 25.51 -18.19
N GLY A 93 -1.98 26.06 -19.06
CA GLY A 93 -0.63 25.56 -19.29
C GLY A 93 -0.53 24.44 -20.35
N PRO A 94 0.69 23.93 -20.59
CA PRO A 94 0.96 22.98 -21.66
C PRO A 94 0.35 21.59 -21.41
N PRO A 95 0.07 20.82 -22.49
CA PRO A 95 -0.47 19.48 -22.36
C PRO A 95 0.60 18.49 -21.85
N VAL A 96 0.14 17.49 -21.09
CA VAL A 96 0.93 16.35 -20.64
C VAL A 96 1.28 15.47 -21.83
N ALA A 97 2.56 15.11 -21.96
CA ALA A 97 3.03 14.25 -23.04
C ALA A 97 2.50 12.81 -22.91
N ILE A 98 2.54 12.09 -24.03
CA ILE A 98 2.22 10.67 -24.14
C ILE A 98 3.42 9.97 -24.77
N LYS A 99 3.64 8.71 -24.43
CA LYS A 99 4.69 7.86 -24.98
C LYS A 99 4.18 6.44 -25.22
N GLU A 100 4.95 5.64 -25.95
CA GLU A 100 4.76 4.20 -26.00
C GLU A 100 5.57 3.54 -24.88
N ASP A 101 4.99 2.54 -24.22
CA ASP A 101 5.68 1.68 -23.26
C ASP A 101 6.43 0.53 -23.97
N ASP A 102 7.07 -0.33 -23.19
CA ASP A 102 7.86 -1.47 -23.70
C ASP A 102 7.01 -2.51 -24.44
N THR A 103 5.68 -2.44 -24.30
CA THR A 103 4.71 -3.31 -24.99
C THR A 103 4.08 -2.64 -26.21
N GLY A 104 4.45 -1.39 -26.50
CA GLY A 104 3.91 -0.57 -27.58
C GLY A 104 2.55 0.06 -27.27
N GLN A 105 2.08 0.02 -26.02
CA GLN A 105 0.86 0.74 -25.63
C GLN A 105 1.16 2.21 -25.42
N VAL A 106 0.26 3.07 -25.89
CA VAL A 106 0.38 4.50 -25.64
C VAL A 106 -0.12 4.82 -24.24
N ILE A 107 0.75 5.37 -23.41
CA ILE A 107 0.49 5.76 -22.03
C ILE A 107 0.76 7.25 -21.81
N VAL A 108 0.31 7.78 -20.67
CA VAL A 108 0.70 9.11 -20.21
C VAL A 108 2.16 9.07 -19.79
N ASP A 109 2.96 10.03 -20.25
CA ASP A 109 4.41 10.00 -20.03
C ASP A 109 4.79 10.43 -18.61
N GLY A 110 5.44 9.53 -17.88
CA GLY A 110 5.95 9.76 -16.52
C GLY A 110 4.84 9.78 -15.47
N ASN A 111 5.23 10.12 -14.23
CA ASN A 111 4.33 10.15 -13.09
C ASN A 111 3.50 11.44 -13.04
N GLN A 112 2.58 11.60 -14.00
CA GLN A 112 1.81 12.81 -14.21
C GLN A 112 0.47 12.77 -13.50
N THR A 113 0.22 13.78 -12.67
CA THR A 113 -0.96 13.85 -11.81
C THR A 113 -2.00 14.87 -12.25
N ARG A 114 -1.81 15.51 -13.41
CA ARG A 114 -2.79 16.45 -13.96
C ARG A 114 -4.08 15.72 -14.37
N ARG A 115 -5.18 16.47 -14.30
CA ARG A 115 -6.48 16.07 -14.86
C ARG A 115 -6.33 15.58 -16.30
N SER A 116 -7.12 14.57 -16.64
CA SER A 116 -7.11 13.92 -17.95
C SER A 116 -7.44 14.88 -19.09
N LEU A 117 -8.12 15.99 -18.78
CA LEU A 117 -8.32 17.15 -19.67
C LEU A 117 -7.02 17.67 -20.31
N TYR A 118 -5.88 17.57 -19.61
CA TYR A 118 -4.58 18.08 -20.07
C TYR A 118 -3.74 17.03 -20.80
N ILE A 119 -4.23 15.79 -20.95
CA ILE A 119 -3.50 14.75 -21.69
C ILE A 119 -3.47 15.12 -23.17
N ARG A 120 -2.28 15.04 -23.79
CA ARG A 120 -2.12 15.27 -25.22
C ARG A 120 -2.90 14.23 -26.02
N VAL A 121 -3.90 14.68 -26.78
CA VAL A 121 -4.69 13.81 -27.65
C VAL A 121 -4.06 13.76 -29.04
N ARG A 122 -3.70 12.55 -29.50
CA ARG A 122 -3.22 12.29 -30.87
C ARG A 122 -4.09 11.25 -31.56
N ARG A 123 -4.48 11.52 -32.80
CA ARG A 123 -5.35 10.63 -33.60
C ARG A 123 -4.76 9.23 -33.80
N THR A 124 -3.44 9.14 -33.99
CA THR A 124 -2.73 7.89 -34.26
C THR A 124 -2.17 7.22 -33.00
N GLN A 125 -2.22 7.89 -31.85
CA GLN A 125 -1.69 7.42 -30.58
C GLN A 125 -2.71 7.65 -29.46
N PRO A 126 -3.86 6.93 -29.48
CA PRO A 126 -4.83 7.01 -28.41
C PRO A 126 -4.29 6.36 -27.13
N VAL A 127 -4.45 7.01 -25.98
CA VAL A 127 -4.00 6.46 -24.70
C VAL A 127 -4.79 5.19 -24.36
N ALA A 128 -4.11 4.08 -24.11
CA ALA A 128 -4.68 2.74 -24.02
C ALA A 128 -5.78 2.62 -22.94
N MET A 129 -5.53 3.18 -21.75
CA MET A 129 -6.53 3.22 -20.66
C MET A 129 -7.77 4.00 -21.10
N LEU A 130 -7.60 5.21 -21.66
CA LEU A 130 -8.73 6.03 -22.04
C LEU A 130 -9.54 5.40 -23.17
N GLN A 131 -8.84 4.84 -24.16
CA GLN A 131 -9.46 4.15 -25.29
C GLN A 131 -10.29 2.94 -24.82
N SER A 132 -9.78 2.14 -23.89
CA SER A 132 -10.48 0.97 -23.35
C SER A 132 -11.83 1.35 -22.73
N PHE A 133 -11.93 2.54 -22.12
CA PHE A 133 -13.16 3.04 -21.50
C PHE A 133 -14.03 3.91 -22.42
N GLY A 134 -13.77 3.88 -23.74
CA GLY A 134 -14.60 4.53 -24.73
C GLY A 134 -14.33 6.03 -24.90
N ALA A 135 -13.11 6.49 -24.59
CA ALA A 135 -12.71 7.85 -24.95
C ALA A 135 -12.88 8.07 -26.47
N PRO A 136 -13.45 9.21 -26.90
CA PRO A 136 -13.68 9.48 -28.32
C PRO A 136 -12.38 9.44 -29.12
N VAL A 137 -12.34 8.60 -30.16
CA VAL A 137 -11.25 8.57 -31.13
C VAL A 137 -11.55 9.53 -32.27
N MET A 138 -10.62 10.43 -32.60
CA MET A 138 -10.76 11.45 -33.66
C MET A 138 -10.69 10.85 -35.08
N LYS A 139 -11.39 9.73 -35.34
CA LYS A 139 -11.39 9.01 -36.62
C LYS A 139 -12.66 9.25 -37.44
N ILE A 140 -13.82 9.26 -36.78
CA ILE A 140 -15.14 9.49 -37.36
C ILE A 140 -15.88 10.55 -36.54
N ASN A 141 -16.84 11.25 -37.15
CA ASN A 141 -17.77 12.08 -36.39
C ASN A 141 -18.55 11.19 -35.42
N CYS A 142 -18.74 11.66 -34.20
CA CYS A 142 -19.32 10.91 -33.10
C CYS A 142 -20.34 11.81 -32.38
N GLU A 143 -21.60 11.44 -32.47
CA GLU A 143 -22.74 12.14 -31.86
C GLU A 143 -23.05 11.65 -30.45
N LEU A 144 -22.55 10.47 -30.08
CA LEU A 144 -22.78 9.82 -28.79
C LEU A 144 -21.52 9.07 -28.36
N ARG A 145 -21.14 9.18 -27.08
CA ARG A 145 -20.13 8.30 -26.47
C ARG A 145 -20.75 6.92 -26.20
N PRO A 146 -20.32 5.84 -26.88
CA PRO A 146 -20.87 4.52 -26.62
C PRO A 146 -20.39 4.00 -25.26
N VAL A 147 -21.32 3.55 -24.44
CA VAL A 147 -21.02 2.83 -23.21
C VAL A 147 -20.99 1.34 -23.55
N SER A 148 -19.82 0.73 -23.52
CA SER A 148 -19.64 -0.72 -23.64
C SER A 148 -19.12 -1.30 -22.32
N THR A 149 -19.44 -2.58 -22.11
CA THR A 149 -18.86 -3.42 -21.05
C THR A 149 -18.15 -4.57 -21.74
N VAL A 150 -16.82 -4.52 -21.78
CA VAL A 150 -15.98 -5.52 -22.48
C VAL A 150 -14.87 -6.03 -21.57
N ALA A 151 -14.47 -7.29 -21.76
CA ALA A 151 -13.47 -7.94 -20.90
C ALA A 151 -12.13 -7.18 -20.83
N THR A 152 -11.75 -6.48 -21.91
CA THR A 152 -10.53 -5.67 -21.94
C THR A 152 -10.53 -4.52 -20.92
N GLN A 153 -11.70 -3.98 -20.56
CA GLN A 153 -11.83 -2.95 -19.52
C GLN A 153 -11.52 -3.52 -18.14
N SER A 154 -12.02 -4.71 -17.80
CA SER A 154 -11.69 -5.37 -16.53
C SER A 154 -10.22 -5.78 -16.48
N LEU A 155 -9.66 -6.25 -17.60
CA LEU A 155 -8.26 -6.65 -17.69
C LEU A 155 -7.30 -5.47 -17.54
N ILE A 156 -7.59 -4.30 -18.11
CA ILE A 156 -6.74 -3.10 -17.94
C ILE A 156 -6.84 -2.51 -16.53
N MET A 157 -7.99 -2.64 -15.86
CA MET A 157 -8.13 -2.29 -14.44
C MET A 157 -7.40 -3.28 -13.54
N LEU A 158 -7.28 -4.55 -13.95
CA LEU A 158 -6.61 -5.56 -13.14
C LEU A 158 -5.09 -5.52 -13.33
N ASN A 159 -4.62 -5.38 -14.56
CA ASN A 159 -3.20 -5.61 -14.90
C ASN A 159 -2.50 -4.35 -15.43
N GLY A 160 -3.22 -3.26 -15.68
CA GLY A 160 -2.62 -2.04 -16.20
C GLY A 160 -1.67 -1.42 -15.19
N GLU A 161 -0.45 -1.09 -15.63
CA GLU A 161 0.59 -0.47 -14.79
C GLU A 161 0.06 0.76 -14.06
N TYR A 162 -0.66 1.65 -14.76
CA TYR A 162 -1.27 2.81 -14.14
C TYR A 162 -2.21 2.45 -12.97
N THR A 163 -3.06 1.43 -13.13
CA THR A 163 -4.00 1.03 -12.07
C THR A 163 -3.25 0.44 -10.86
N ILE A 164 -2.23 -0.38 -11.11
CA ILE A 164 -1.39 -0.97 -10.06
C ILE A 164 -0.62 0.12 -9.32
N GLU A 165 -0.05 1.09 -10.03
CA GLU A 165 0.62 2.24 -9.42
C GLU A 165 -0.34 3.07 -8.56
N GLN A 166 -1.55 3.37 -9.05
CA GLN A 166 -2.54 4.11 -8.27
C GLN A 166 -2.97 3.32 -7.03
N ALA A 167 -3.17 2.01 -7.14
CA ALA A 167 -3.44 1.15 -5.98
C ALA A 167 -2.33 1.23 -4.93
N GLY A 168 -1.07 1.22 -5.36
CA GLY A 168 0.08 1.40 -4.47
C GLY A 168 0.08 2.75 -3.76
N ARG A 169 -0.23 3.83 -4.47
CA ARG A 169 -0.32 5.18 -3.88
C ARG A 169 -1.47 5.31 -2.90
N VAL A 170 -2.61 4.68 -3.16
CA VAL A 170 -3.70 4.63 -2.18
C VAL A 170 -3.27 3.85 -0.93
N ALA A 171 -2.58 2.71 -1.09
CA ALA A 171 -2.06 1.96 0.05
C ALA A 171 -1.06 2.80 0.88
N ASP A 172 -0.16 3.55 0.22
CA ASP A 172 0.76 4.46 0.90
C ASP A 172 0.04 5.61 1.62
N ARG A 173 -1.03 6.14 1.01
CA ARG A 173 -1.91 7.13 1.63
C ARG A 173 -2.59 6.56 2.88
N VAL A 174 -3.14 5.35 2.79
CA VAL A 174 -3.76 4.63 3.92
C VAL A 174 -2.77 4.48 5.06
N LEU A 175 -1.55 4.03 4.78
CA LEU A 175 -0.51 3.87 5.80
C LEU A 175 -0.13 5.19 6.49
N ARG A 176 -0.18 6.31 5.77
CA ARG A 176 0.18 7.65 6.30
C ARG A 176 -0.96 8.34 7.04
N GLU A 177 -2.19 8.20 6.56
CA GLU A 177 -3.34 9.00 7.01
C GLU A 177 -4.29 8.25 7.95
N THR A 178 -4.16 6.92 8.10
CA THR A 178 -4.98 6.16 9.05
C THR A 178 -4.54 6.45 10.48
N PRO A 179 -5.44 6.91 11.38
CA PRO A 179 -5.10 7.18 12.76
C PRO A 179 -4.80 5.88 13.53
N LEU A 180 -3.90 5.98 14.50
CA LEU A 180 -3.65 4.91 15.47
C LEU A 180 -4.88 4.77 16.37
N LEU A 181 -5.47 3.57 16.40
CA LEU A 181 -6.56 3.25 17.31
C LEU A 181 -6.02 2.89 18.70
N ASN A 182 -6.74 3.29 19.75
CA ASN A 182 -6.45 2.85 21.11
C ASN A 182 -7.06 1.46 21.39
N GLU A 183 -6.65 0.81 22.48
CA GLU A 183 -7.09 -0.55 22.84
C GLU A 183 -8.62 -0.72 22.92
N ALA A 184 -9.35 0.31 23.38
CA ALA A 184 -10.81 0.27 23.50
C ALA A 184 -11.52 0.38 22.14
N GLU A 185 -10.90 1.05 21.16
CA GLU A 185 -11.37 1.12 19.78
C GLU A 185 -11.04 -0.18 19.03
N LEU A 186 -9.82 -0.69 19.23
CA LEU A 186 -9.37 -1.97 18.69
C LEU A 186 -10.26 -3.13 19.14
N SER A 187 -10.70 -3.14 20.41
CA SER A 187 -11.57 -4.20 20.94
C SER A 187 -12.97 -4.24 20.32
N ARG A 188 -13.38 -3.19 19.60
CA ARG A 188 -14.68 -3.14 18.89
C ARG A 188 -14.61 -3.66 17.47
N LEU A 189 -13.40 -3.81 16.93
CA LEU A 189 -13.18 -4.33 15.59
C LEU A 189 -13.23 -5.86 15.61
N PRO A 190 -13.57 -6.52 14.49
CA PRO A 190 -13.44 -7.96 14.38
C PRO A 190 -12.00 -8.38 14.73
N SER A 191 -11.86 -9.44 15.53
CA SER A 191 -10.54 -9.94 15.93
C SER A 191 -9.71 -10.28 14.69
N PHE A 192 -8.58 -9.61 14.51
CA PHE A 192 -7.60 -9.94 13.49
C PHE A 192 -6.57 -10.92 14.08
N PRO A 193 -6.08 -11.91 13.34
CA PRO A 193 -5.05 -12.82 13.82
C PRO A 193 -3.81 -12.02 14.25
N GLN A 194 -3.10 -12.51 15.26
CA GLN A 194 -1.76 -12.02 15.53
C GLN A 194 -0.89 -12.38 14.33
N VAL A 195 -0.48 -11.37 13.58
CA VAL A 195 0.57 -11.56 12.57
C VAL A 195 1.83 -11.89 13.33
N PRO A 196 2.62 -12.89 12.88
CA PRO A 196 3.92 -13.13 13.44
C PRO A 196 4.68 -11.80 13.49
N GLN A 197 5.05 -11.37 14.71
CA GLN A 197 5.94 -10.24 14.86
C GLN A 197 7.20 -10.56 14.05
N PRO A 198 7.74 -9.63 13.25
CA PRO A 198 9.01 -9.87 12.59
C PRO A 198 10.02 -10.27 13.66
N VAL A 199 10.70 -11.39 13.43
CA VAL A 199 11.71 -11.86 14.37
C VAL A 199 12.90 -10.90 14.44
N TRP A 200 13.07 -10.02 13.45
CA TRP A 200 14.11 -9.00 13.41
C TRP A 200 13.60 -7.61 13.77
N SER A 201 14.40 -6.85 14.51
CA SER A 201 14.17 -5.44 14.82
C SER A 201 15.49 -4.66 14.77
N TYR A 202 15.41 -3.38 14.40
CA TYR A 202 16.59 -2.55 14.12
C TYR A 202 16.56 -1.31 15.00
N GLY A 203 17.62 -1.12 15.78
CA GLY A 203 17.63 -0.12 16.83
C GLY A 203 19.02 0.41 17.12
N SER A 204 19.04 1.38 18.03
CA SER A 204 20.23 1.69 18.79
C SER A 204 20.08 1.14 20.20
N GLY A 205 21.20 0.80 20.83
CA GLY A 205 21.17 0.31 22.20
C GLY A 205 22.40 0.67 23.02
N ARG A 206 22.28 0.45 24.32
CA ARG A 206 23.35 0.62 25.30
C ARG A 206 23.62 -0.70 25.99
N ILE A 207 24.90 -1.02 26.14
CA ILE A 207 25.34 -2.20 26.89
C ILE A 207 25.85 -1.77 28.26
N ASP A 208 25.45 -2.48 29.29
CA ASP A 208 26.11 -2.47 30.58
C ASP A 208 27.36 -3.36 30.50
N GLU A 209 28.53 -2.74 30.47
CA GLU A 209 29.82 -3.44 30.36
C GLU A 209 30.09 -4.36 31.56
N ALA A 210 29.57 -4.06 32.75
CA ALA A 210 29.79 -4.90 33.93
C ALA A 210 28.93 -6.16 33.90
N GLN A 211 27.73 -6.09 33.32
CA GLN A 211 26.78 -7.20 33.25
C GLN A 211 26.79 -7.92 31.90
N GLY A 212 27.39 -7.32 30.87
CA GLY A 212 27.35 -7.83 29.50
C GLY A 212 25.92 -7.93 28.97
N ARG A 213 25.08 -6.92 29.21
CA ARG A 213 23.66 -6.94 28.82
C ARG A 213 23.24 -5.66 28.11
N VAL A 214 22.35 -5.78 27.14
CA VAL A 214 21.67 -4.63 26.53
C VAL A 214 20.65 -4.09 27.54
N ILE A 215 20.92 -2.91 28.09
CA ILE A 215 20.08 -2.25 29.11
C ILE A 215 19.07 -1.27 28.49
N GLU A 216 19.30 -0.87 27.25
CA GLU A 216 18.43 0.03 26.50
C GLU A 216 18.44 -0.40 25.04
N PHE A 217 17.25 -0.56 24.44
CA PHE A 217 17.06 -0.76 23.00
C PHE A 217 15.95 0.16 22.54
N VAL A 218 16.26 1.02 21.58
CA VAL A 218 15.33 1.98 20.99
C VAL A 218 15.32 1.78 19.49
N SER A 219 14.16 1.45 18.94
CA SER A 219 13.99 1.28 17.49
C SER A 219 14.39 2.55 16.75
N LEU A 220 15.09 2.40 15.62
CA LEU A 220 15.47 3.53 14.78
C LEU A 220 14.21 4.14 14.16
N PRO A 221 14.03 5.48 14.24
CA PRO A 221 12.75 6.09 13.89
C PRO A 221 12.61 6.41 12.39
N HIS A 222 13.70 6.39 11.61
CA HIS A 222 13.69 6.86 10.23
C HIS A 222 14.11 5.77 9.24
N TRP A 223 13.25 5.52 8.24
CA TRP A 223 13.49 4.58 7.14
C TRP A 223 13.60 5.33 5.81
N THR A 224 14.66 5.06 5.04
CA THR A 224 14.92 5.77 3.77
C THR A 224 14.58 4.95 2.52
N GLY A 225 14.01 3.74 2.68
CA GLY A 225 13.74 2.81 1.56
C GLY A 225 14.72 1.63 1.48
N GLY A 226 15.89 1.73 2.12
CA GLY A 226 16.88 0.65 2.18
C GLY A 226 17.72 0.60 3.46
N GLN A 227 17.55 1.57 4.36
CA GLN A 227 18.24 1.62 5.65
C GLN A 227 17.39 2.29 6.71
N TRP A 228 17.65 1.90 7.95
CA TRP A 228 17.19 2.53 9.17
C TRP A 228 18.27 3.47 9.72
N GLN A 229 17.87 4.64 10.22
CA GLN A 229 18.81 5.62 10.79
C GLN A 229 18.13 6.47 11.89
N GLY A 230 18.95 7.19 12.67
CA GLY A 230 18.49 7.94 13.86
C GLY A 230 17.52 9.10 13.58
N GLY A 231 17.61 9.72 12.41
CA GLY A 231 16.75 10.84 12.00
C GLY A 231 16.86 11.09 10.50
N GLU A 232 16.19 12.12 9.97
CA GLU A 232 16.22 12.45 8.53
C GLU A 232 17.63 12.77 8.02
N ASN A 233 18.46 13.36 8.88
CA ASN A 233 19.84 13.71 8.58
C ASN A 233 20.79 12.94 9.51
N LEU A 234 21.97 12.59 8.99
CA LEU A 234 23.07 12.05 9.77
C LEU A 234 24.17 13.12 9.93
N PRO A 235 24.82 13.23 11.10
CA PRO A 235 24.53 12.47 12.32
C PRO A 235 23.23 12.92 13.00
N ASP A 236 22.52 11.98 13.64
CA ASP A 236 21.43 12.32 14.56
C ASP A 236 22.00 12.97 15.84
N SER A 237 21.27 13.95 16.37
CA SER A 237 21.70 14.71 17.56
C SER A 237 21.88 13.89 18.84
N ARG A 238 21.26 12.70 18.93
CA ARG A 238 21.29 11.84 20.13
C ARG A 238 22.19 10.63 19.94
N ILE A 239 21.98 9.90 18.85
CA ILE A 239 22.67 8.61 18.60
C ILE A 239 23.80 8.72 17.58
N GLY A 240 24.05 9.90 17.02
CA GLY A 240 25.16 10.12 16.09
C GLY A 240 24.94 9.42 14.75
N TRP A 241 25.92 8.66 14.30
CA TRP A 241 25.95 8.04 12.97
C TRP A 241 25.24 6.68 12.89
N VAL A 242 24.49 6.26 13.94
CA VAL A 242 23.81 4.94 13.93
C VAL A 242 22.91 4.81 12.69
N LEU A 243 23.24 3.82 11.89
CA LEU A 243 22.40 3.34 10.80
C LEU A 243 22.56 1.83 10.64
N LEU A 244 21.53 1.19 10.11
CA LEU A 244 21.52 -0.22 9.74
C LEU A 244 20.91 -0.39 8.36
N ASN A 245 21.55 -1.17 7.50
CA ASN A 245 21.03 -1.62 6.20
C ASN A 245 21.02 -3.16 6.16
N ALA A 246 20.70 -3.76 5.02
CA ALA A 246 20.62 -5.22 4.89
C ALA A 246 21.96 -5.94 5.14
N GLN A 247 23.10 -5.31 4.82
CA GLN A 247 24.42 -5.94 4.92
C GLN A 247 25.17 -5.61 6.21
N GLY A 248 24.84 -4.51 6.89
CA GLY A 248 25.52 -4.05 8.09
C GLY A 248 25.05 -2.67 8.52
N GLY A 249 25.97 -1.73 8.68
CA GLY A 249 25.62 -0.38 9.11
C GLY A 249 26.80 0.48 9.52
N HIS A 250 26.54 1.41 10.43
CA HIS A 250 27.54 2.24 11.08
C HIS A 250 27.16 2.40 12.56
N PRO A 251 28.10 2.27 13.52
CA PRO A 251 27.82 2.49 14.92
C PRO A 251 27.57 3.98 15.21
N GLY A 252 27.04 4.27 16.38
CA GLY A 252 26.94 5.62 16.89
C GLY A 252 28.22 6.05 17.58
N ASN A 253 28.10 7.13 18.36
CA ASN A 253 29.12 7.51 19.34
C ASN A 253 29.37 6.39 20.38
N PRO A 254 30.42 6.47 21.21
CA PRO A 254 30.76 5.42 22.19
C PRO A 254 29.66 5.05 23.20
N ARG A 255 28.60 5.86 23.29
CA ARG A 255 27.46 5.57 24.16
C ARG A 255 26.41 4.70 23.47
N PHE A 256 26.26 4.76 22.15
CA PHE A 256 25.15 4.17 21.42
C PHE A 256 25.63 3.23 20.31
N ALA A 257 25.35 1.96 20.48
CA ALA A 257 25.64 0.93 19.49
C ALA A 257 24.54 0.85 18.43
N ALA A 258 24.88 0.34 17.25
CA ALA A 258 23.92 -0.19 16.29
C ALA A 258 23.50 -1.60 16.73
N VAL A 259 22.20 -1.88 16.79
CA VAL A 259 21.68 -3.16 17.30
C VAL A 259 20.70 -3.77 16.30
N ARG A 260 21.05 -4.96 15.80
CA ARG A 260 20.10 -5.89 15.19
C ARG A 260 19.61 -6.85 16.26
N ARG A 261 18.32 -6.83 16.57
CA ARG A 261 17.69 -7.72 17.55
C ARG A 261 16.95 -8.83 16.82
N TRP A 262 17.26 -10.07 17.17
CA TRP A 262 16.44 -11.23 16.83
C TRP A 262 15.59 -11.66 18.04
N ILE A 263 14.36 -12.10 17.82
CA ILE A 263 13.44 -12.62 18.85
C ILE A 263 13.13 -14.07 18.50
N ALA A 264 13.39 -14.98 19.44
CA ALA A 264 13.14 -16.40 19.25
C ALA A 264 11.64 -16.67 19.05
N PRO A 265 11.19 -17.18 17.89
CA PRO A 265 9.78 -17.46 17.66
C PRO A 265 9.29 -18.65 18.51
N ALA A 266 10.19 -19.58 18.81
CA ALA A 266 9.91 -20.76 19.60
C ALA A 266 11.09 -21.12 20.51
N LYS A 267 10.82 -21.97 21.49
CA LYS A 267 11.86 -22.56 22.34
C LYS A 267 12.65 -23.60 21.57
N GLY A 268 13.98 -23.62 21.74
CA GLY A 268 14.82 -24.59 21.05
C GLY A 268 16.33 -24.39 21.25
N LEU A 269 17.11 -25.07 20.40
CA LEU A 269 18.56 -24.91 20.30
C LEU A 269 18.89 -24.02 19.09
N LEU A 270 19.54 -22.89 19.36
CA LEU A 270 19.97 -21.93 18.36
C LEU A 270 21.46 -22.10 18.06
N SER A 271 21.82 -22.12 16.78
CA SER A 271 23.19 -21.91 16.32
C SER A 271 23.28 -20.65 15.46
N ILE A 272 24.46 -20.02 15.49
CA ILE A 272 24.70 -18.75 14.79
C ILE A 272 25.94 -18.89 13.92
N SER A 273 25.85 -18.45 12.68
CA SER A 273 27.01 -18.24 11.81
C SER A 273 26.96 -16.84 11.19
N GLY A 274 28.10 -16.31 10.81
CA GLY A 274 28.24 -14.97 10.27
C GLY A 274 29.69 -14.50 10.36
N ALA A 275 29.98 -13.40 9.68
CA ALA A 275 31.30 -12.79 9.70
C ALA A 275 31.15 -11.27 9.83
N LEU A 276 31.89 -10.68 10.76
CA LEU A 276 31.97 -9.23 10.93
C LEU A 276 33.16 -8.71 10.13
N HIS A 277 32.90 -7.78 9.22
CA HIS A 277 33.88 -7.17 8.35
C HIS A 277 33.94 -5.66 8.54
N HIS A 278 35.16 -5.15 8.73
CA HIS A 278 35.49 -3.73 8.70
C HIS A 278 36.35 -3.44 7.46
N PRO A 279 35.86 -2.70 6.46
CA PRO A 279 36.48 -2.62 5.14
C PRO A 279 37.68 -1.66 5.06
N VAL A 280 37.77 -0.68 5.95
CA VAL A 280 38.75 0.41 5.86
C VAL A 280 39.83 0.29 6.94
N GLU A 281 41.01 0.86 6.65
CA GLU A 281 42.13 0.96 7.59
C GLU A 281 42.08 2.24 8.43
N ASN A 282 41.31 3.22 7.98
CA ASN A 282 41.05 4.44 8.75
C ASN A 282 40.14 4.14 9.94
N GLY A 283 40.34 4.89 11.01
CA GLY A 283 39.60 4.70 12.26
C GLY A 283 40.31 3.74 13.20
N ASP A 284 39.58 3.25 14.17
CA ASP A 284 40.02 2.25 15.13
C ASP A 284 39.22 0.95 15.03
N GLY A 285 38.20 0.93 14.16
CA GLY A 285 37.42 -0.25 13.82
C GLY A 285 36.29 -0.51 14.81
N VAL A 286 35.58 -1.61 14.57
CA VAL A 286 34.34 -1.89 15.29
C VAL A 286 34.50 -3.04 16.28
N ARG A 287 33.69 -2.99 17.34
CA ARG A 287 33.46 -4.11 18.24
C ARG A 287 32.09 -4.72 17.96
N GLY A 288 32.07 -6.02 17.66
CA GLY A 288 30.86 -6.80 17.52
C GLY A 288 30.61 -7.66 18.75
N ARG A 289 29.37 -7.70 19.22
CA ARG A 289 28.93 -8.55 20.33
C ARG A 289 27.64 -9.27 19.99
N ILE A 290 27.52 -10.53 20.41
CA ILE A 290 26.25 -11.25 20.45
C ILE A 290 25.82 -11.34 21.91
N VAL A 291 24.63 -10.83 22.21
CA VAL A 291 24.10 -10.73 23.57
C VAL A 291 22.76 -11.45 23.66
N SER A 292 22.67 -12.49 24.48
CA SER A 292 21.41 -13.16 24.83
C SER A 292 20.77 -12.49 26.04
N ALA A 293 19.45 -12.31 26.03
CA ALA A 293 18.72 -11.74 27.17
C ALA A 293 18.91 -12.57 28.45
N SER A 294 19.00 -13.89 28.32
CA SER A 294 19.14 -14.81 29.45
C SER A 294 20.61 -14.98 29.88
N ARG A 295 21.55 -15.00 28.93
CA ARG A 295 22.97 -15.36 29.16
C ARG A 295 23.93 -14.16 29.21
N GLY A 296 23.54 -12.98 28.74
CA GLY A 296 24.43 -11.85 28.53
C GLY A 296 25.29 -12.02 27.25
N VAL A 297 26.48 -11.42 27.22
CA VAL A 297 27.42 -11.53 26.10
C VAL A 297 27.87 -12.99 25.96
N ILE A 298 27.58 -13.58 24.79
CA ILE A 298 27.99 -14.94 24.42
C ILE A 298 29.12 -14.95 23.37
N GLY A 299 29.39 -13.81 22.74
CA GLY A 299 30.53 -13.62 21.86
C GLY A 299 30.89 -12.15 21.72
N GLU A 300 32.19 -11.86 21.63
CA GLU A 300 32.75 -10.52 21.44
C GLU A 300 33.96 -10.57 20.53
N TRP A 301 34.04 -9.66 19.56
CA TRP A 301 35.12 -9.58 18.59
C TRP A 301 35.45 -8.12 18.28
N ASN A 302 36.74 -7.81 18.18
CA ASN A 302 37.22 -6.52 17.71
C ASN A 302 37.80 -6.69 16.31
N VAL A 303 37.35 -5.86 15.35
CA VAL A 303 37.79 -5.93 13.96
C VAL A 303 38.30 -4.57 13.52
N HIS A 304 39.57 -4.54 13.15
CA HIS A 304 40.20 -3.40 12.51
C HIS A 304 40.77 -3.84 11.16
N HIS A 305 40.22 -3.30 10.07
CA HIS A 305 40.57 -3.61 8.68
C HIS A 305 40.70 -5.10 8.38
N GLY A 306 39.58 -5.80 8.25
CA GLY A 306 39.57 -7.24 8.02
C GLY A 306 38.23 -7.87 8.30
N THR A 307 38.22 -9.19 8.43
CA THR A 307 37.01 -9.99 8.67
C THR A 307 37.29 -11.00 9.77
N ILE A 308 36.31 -11.22 10.65
CA ILE A 308 36.37 -12.27 11.67
C ILE A 308 35.07 -13.08 11.67
N ASP A 309 35.20 -14.40 11.85
CA ASP A 309 34.05 -15.29 11.98
C ASP A 309 33.42 -15.12 13.37
N THR A 310 32.10 -14.95 13.41
CA THR A 310 31.32 -14.71 14.63
C THR A 310 30.44 -15.90 15.00
N MET A 311 30.88 -17.11 14.66
CA MET A 311 30.14 -18.34 14.86
C MET A 311 29.92 -18.63 16.36
N GLN A 312 28.71 -19.09 16.71
CA GLN A 312 28.38 -19.59 18.04
C GLN A 312 27.79 -21.00 17.91
N SER A 313 28.35 -21.95 18.66
CA SER A 313 27.83 -23.31 18.74
C SER A 313 26.48 -23.36 19.44
N GLU A 314 25.75 -24.46 19.29
CA GLU A 314 24.37 -24.59 19.77
C GLU A 314 24.18 -24.19 21.25
N PHE A 315 23.20 -23.32 21.51
CA PHE A 315 22.77 -22.96 22.86
C PHE A 315 21.24 -22.85 22.95
N ALA A 316 20.69 -23.14 24.13
CA ALA A 316 19.25 -23.09 24.36
C ALA A 316 18.72 -21.65 24.47
N VAL A 317 17.58 -21.41 23.82
CA VAL A 317 16.78 -20.18 23.87
C VAL A 317 15.32 -20.47 24.22
N GLU A 318 14.67 -19.57 24.96
CA GLU A 318 13.23 -19.63 25.24
C GLU A 318 12.41 -18.85 24.19
N SER A 319 11.13 -19.19 24.01
CA SER A 319 10.24 -18.42 23.11
C SER A 319 10.11 -16.98 23.60
N GLY A 320 10.29 -16.02 22.69
CA GLY A 320 10.31 -14.59 22.98
C GLY A 320 11.66 -14.06 23.50
N GLU A 321 12.68 -14.91 23.68
CA GLU A 321 14.02 -14.46 24.08
C GLU A 321 14.68 -13.61 22.99
N THR A 322 15.35 -12.53 23.38
CA THR A 322 16.08 -11.66 22.44
C THR A 322 17.55 -12.05 22.33
N ILE A 323 18.05 -12.09 21.09
CA ILE A 323 19.47 -12.21 20.73
C ILE A 323 19.86 -10.93 19.99
N ASP A 324 20.70 -10.11 20.61
CA ASP A 324 21.13 -8.82 20.09
C ASP A 324 22.52 -8.94 19.45
N PHE A 325 22.60 -8.59 18.17
CA PHE A 325 23.83 -8.38 17.42
C PHE A 325 24.17 -6.90 17.51
N VAL A 326 25.14 -6.61 18.38
CA VAL A 326 25.49 -5.25 18.76
C VAL A 326 26.82 -4.87 18.15
N THR A 327 26.84 -3.76 17.42
CA THR A 327 28.06 -3.19 16.87
C THR A 327 28.25 -1.79 17.42
N ASP A 328 29.31 -1.61 18.18
CA ASP A 328 29.73 -0.33 18.75
C ASP A 328 31.09 0.10 18.21
N CYS A 329 31.30 1.41 18.18
CA CYS A 329 32.62 1.98 17.94
C CYS A 329 33.52 1.71 19.13
N ARG A 330 34.84 1.78 18.93
CA ARG A 330 35.80 1.59 20.01
C ARG A 330 36.02 2.90 20.77
N GLU A 331 37.08 3.65 20.47
CA GLU A 331 37.34 4.96 21.05
C GLU A 331 36.48 6.06 20.41
N HIS A 332 36.23 5.96 19.10
CA HIS A 332 35.40 6.91 18.34
C HIS A 332 34.75 6.25 17.14
N GLU A 333 33.74 6.87 16.55
CA GLU A 333 32.97 6.31 15.43
C GLU A 333 33.53 6.62 14.03
N ASN A 334 34.73 7.19 13.93
CA ASN A 334 35.25 7.67 12.65
C ASN A 334 35.63 6.51 11.72
N SER A 335 35.01 6.47 10.54
CA SER A 335 35.26 5.46 9.49
C SER A 335 34.80 4.04 9.84
N ASP A 336 33.89 3.90 10.81
CA ASP A 336 33.47 2.61 11.38
C ASP A 336 32.30 1.92 10.65
N SER A 337 32.13 2.16 9.35
CA SER A 337 31.17 1.39 8.55
C SER A 337 31.51 -0.10 8.63
N PHE A 338 30.52 -0.95 8.84
CA PHE A 338 30.71 -2.39 8.97
C PHE A 338 29.75 -3.19 8.11
N GLN A 339 30.13 -4.43 7.83
CA GLN A 339 29.26 -5.46 7.27
C GLN A 339 29.17 -6.63 8.24
N TRP A 340 27.95 -7.05 8.58
CA TRP A 340 27.71 -8.18 9.46
C TRP A 340 26.39 -8.86 9.13
N THR A 341 26.45 -9.79 8.17
CA THR A 341 25.35 -10.68 7.85
C THR A 341 25.45 -11.92 8.72
N VAL A 342 24.35 -12.23 9.41
CA VAL A 342 24.22 -13.39 10.29
C VAL A 342 23.13 -14.34 9.81
N HIS A 343 23.43 -15.63 9.90
CA HIS A 343 22.53 -16.75 9.66
C HIS A 343 22.30 -17.50 10.96
N LEU A 344 21.03 -17.74 11.26
CA LEU A 344 20.57 -18.45 12.45
C LEU A 344 19.91 -19.75 12.04
N THR A 345 20.17 -20.81 12.79
CA THR A 345 19.44 -22.07 12.68
C THR A 345 18.84 -22.41 14.04
N LEU A 346 17.51 -22.45 14.13
CA LEU A 346 16.77 -22.83 15.32
C LEU A 346 16.22 -24.25 15.17
N LYS A 347 16.63 -25.15 16.06
CA LYS A 347 16.03 -26.49 16.21
C LYS A 347 15.04 -26.45 17.35
N THR A 348 13.75 -26.46 17.04
CA THR A 348 12.65 -26.42 18.01
C THR A 348 12.48 -27.78 18.71
N GLU A 349 11.79 -27.79 19.86
CA GLU A 349 11.59 -29.01 20.66
C GLU A 349 10.77 -30.10 19.93
N ASP A 350 9.94 -29.71 18.97
CA ASP A 350 9.18 -30.62 18.10
C ASP A 350 10.01 -31.20 16.94
N GLY A 351 11.29 -30.81 16.83
CA GLY A 351 12.22 -31.29 15.81
C GLY A 351 12.20 -30.48 14.51
N THR A 352 11.41 -29.42 14.41
CA THR A 352 11.43 -28.51 13.25
C THR A 352 12.77 -27.74 13.22
N VAL A 353 13.27 -27.48 12.00
CA VAL A 353 14.47 -26.66 11.79
C VAL A 353 14.07 -25.41 11.02
N GLU A 354 14.26 -24.25 11.63
CA GLU A 354 13.97 -22.94 11.05
C GLU A 354 15.27 -22.18 10.80
N GLU A 355 15.38 -21.54 9.64
CA GLU A 355 16.54 -20.74 9.25
C GLU A 355 16.16 -19.27 9.14
N PHE A 356 17.01 -18.39 9.66
CA PHE A 356 16.84 -16.95 9.58
C PHE A 356 18.08 -16.29 9.02
N ASP A 357 17.90 -15.39 8.06
CA ASP A 357 18.97 -14.63 7.43
C ASP A 357 18.72 -13.13 7.64
N SER A 358 19.63 -12.49 8.36
CA SER A 358 19.50 -11.07 8.71
C SER A 358 19.53 -10.13 7.49
N SER A 359 20.15 -10.52 6.38
CA SER A 359 20.19 -9.69 5.16
C SER A 359 18.94 -9.86 4.31
N GLY A 360 18.55 -11.10 4.02
CA GLY A 360 17.40 -11.46 3.21
C GLY A 360 16.06 -11.17 3.91
N GLN A 361 16.06 -11.11 5.25
CA GLN A 361 14.89 -10.73 6.05
C GLN A 361 14.96 -9.28 6.55
N PHE A 362 15.90 -8.46 6.04
CA PHE A 362 15.96 -7.04 6.39
C PHE A 362 14.73 -6.31 5.86
N HIS A 363 14.05 -5.52 6.71
CA HIS A 363 12.81 -4.85 6.34
C HIS A 363 12.69 -3.45 6.96
N GLY A 364 11.92 -2.59 6.29
CA GLY A 364 11.50 -1.28 6.81
C GLY A 364 10.39 -1.38 7.86
N PRO A 365 9.69 -0.27 8.17
CA PRO A 365 8.62 -0.27 9.16
C PRO A 365 7.52 -1.26 8.76
N MET A 366 7.16 -2.14 9.69
CA MET A 366 6.02 -3.04 9.54
C MET A 366 4.79 -2.37 10.17
N PRO A 367 3.66 -2.26 9.45
CA PRO A 367 2.43 -1.74 10.03
C PRO A 367 1.96 -2.65 11.17
N ASP A 368 1.45 -2.07 12.25
CA ASP A 368 0.83 -2.83 13.34
C ASP A 368 -0.41 -3.54 12.80
N PRO A 369 -0.46 -4.89 12.84
CA PRO A 369 -1.60 -5.64 12.34
C PRO A 369 -2.94 -5.25 12.94
N ARG A 370 -2.93 -4.73 14.17
CA ARG A 370 -4.15 -4.24 14.86
C ARG A 370 -4.77 -3.05 14.13
N GLN A 371 -4.00 -2.34 13.32
CA GLN A 371 -4.49 -1.21 12.52
C GLN A 371 -5.10 -1.66 11.19
N LEU A 372 -4.97 -2.94 10.81
CA LEU A 372 -5.43 -3.39 9.51
C LEU A 372 -6.94 -3.16 9.29
N PRO A 373 -7.85 -3.38 10.26
CA PRO A 373 -9.25 -3.05 10.07
C PRO A 373 -9.51 -1.56 9.79
N SER A 374 -8.83 -0.65 10.51
CA SER A 374 -8.94 0.80 10.24
C SER A 374 -8.32 1.21 8.91
N GLN A 375 -7.25 0.54 8.48
CA GLN A 375 -6.62 0.77 7.19
C GLN A 375 -7.52 0.30 6.04
N ILE A 376 -8.18 -0.85 6.21
CA ILE A 376 -9.19 -1.36 5.27
C ILE A 376 -10.37 -0.38 5.16
N ASP A 377 -10.90 0.08 6.30
CA ASP A 377 -11.97 1.09 6.32
C ASP A 377 -11.55 2.39 5.59
N SER A 378 -10.34 2.88 5.85
CA SER A 378 -9.79 4.07 5.18
C SER A 378 -9.64 3.87 3.67
N ALA A 379 -9.21 2.68 3.22
CA ALA A 379 -9.13 2.36 1.79
C ALA A 379 -10.52 2.45 1.12
N TRP A 380 -11.57 1.96 1.78
CA TRP A 380 -12.95 2.09 1.32
C TRP A 380 -13.37 3.55 1.22
N GLN A 381 -13.10 4.35 2.24
CA GLN A 381 -13.43 5.77 2.23
C GLN A 381 -12.68 6.53 1.12
N PHE A 382 -11.41 6.24 0.89
CA PHE A 382 -10.62 6.94 -0.15
C PHE A 382 -11.04 6.55 -1.57
N ILE A 383 -11.42 5.29 -1.81
CA ILE A 383 -11.73 4.79 -3.16
C ILE A 383 -13.23 4.90 -3.48
N LEU A 384 -14.08 4.51 -2.54
CA LEU A 384 -15.53 4.38 -2.71
C LEU A 384 -16.32 5.50 -2.01
N LEU A 385 -15.67 6.38 -1.25
CA LEU A 385 -16.30 7.52 -0.57
C LEU A 385 -17.37 7.13 0.45
N ARG A 386 -17.25 5.93 1.04
CA ARG A 386 -18.09 5.43 2.14
C ARG A 386 -17.33 4.43 3.01
N HIS A 387 -17.88 4.10 4.16
CA HIS A 387 -17.42 2.99 4.98
C HIS A 387 -17.82 1.63 4.36
N PRO A 388 -17.04 0.56 4.56
CA PRO A 388 -17.48 -0.79 4.29
C PRO A 388 -18.62 -1.17 5.23
N SER A 389 -19.56 -1.98 4.74
CA SER A 389 -20.49 -2.69 5.62
C SER A 389 -19.74 -3.70 6.50
N PRO A 390 -20.33 -4.16 7.62
CA PRO A 390 -19.71 -5.18 8.47
C PRO A 390 -19.31 -6.47 7.72
N GLU A 391 -20.12 -6.87 6.73
CA GLU A 391 -19.86 -8.06 5.91
C GLU A 391 -18.67 -7.86 4.95
N GLU A 392 -18.59 -6.68 4.32
CA GLU A 392 -17.47 -6.30 3.46
C GLU A 392 -16.17 -6.21 4.26
N LEU A 393 -16.20 -5.55 5.42
CA LEU A 393 -15.03 -5.42 6.30
C LEU A 393 -14.53 -6.81 6.74
N ASN A 394 -15.43 -7.68 7.18
CA ASN A 394 -15.07 -9.04 7.58
C ASN A 394 -14.50 -9.87 6.41
N SER A 395 -15.03 -9.70 5.20
CA SER A 395 -14.53 -10.38 4.01
C SER A 395 -13.15 -9.87 3.59
N ALA A 396 -12.93 -8.56 3.67
CA ALA A 396 -11.64 -7.92 3.42
C ALA A 396 -10.58 -8.33 4.44
N LEU A 397 -10.94 -8.45 5.72
CA LEU A 397 -10.04 -8.94 6.77
C LEU A 397 -9.62 -10.40 6.52
N ARG A 398 -10.56 -11.28 6.17
CA ARG A 398 -10.25 -12.68 5.80
C ARG A 398 -9.44 -12.80 4.52
N PHE A 399 -9.59 -11.87 3.57
CA PHE A 399 -8.72 -11.78 2.41
C PHE A 399 -7.30 -11.39 2.83
N ALA A 400 -7.19 -10.33 3.64
CA ALA A 400 -5.92 -9.80 4.10
C ALA A 400 -5.11 -10.82 4.91
N GLU A 401 -5.76 -11.56 5.81
CA GLU A 401 -5.18 -12.67 6.56
C GLU A 401 -4.57 -13.74 5.64
N ARG A 402 -5.35 -14.24 4.67
CA ARG A 402 -4.88 -15.28 3.74
C ARG A 402 -3.72 -14.79 2.90
N GLN A 403 -3.79 -13.56 2.39
CA GLN A 403 -2.71 -12.95 1.61
C GLN A 403 -1.44 -12.81 2.43
N LEU A 404 -1.56 -12.37 3.68
CA LEU A 404 -0.40 -12.19 4.55
C LEU A 404 0.29 -13.50 4.89
N SER A 405 -0.46 -14.57 5.17
CA SER A 405 0.11 -15.92 5.35
C SER A 405 0.90 -16.34 4.11
N THR A 406 0.28 -16.22 2.92
CA THR A 406 0.91 -16.61 1.66
C THR A 406 2.16 -15.79 1.36
N LEU A 407 2.14 -14.47 1.58
CA LEU A 407 3.28 -13.60 1.32
C LEU A 407 4.43 -13.82 2.32
N ASN A 408 4.12 -14.13 3.57
CA ASN A 408 5.13 -14.48 4.57
C ASN A 408 5.79 -15.83 4.27
N GLU A 409 5.02 -16.83 3.84
CA GLU A 409 5.53 -18.14 3.42
C GLU A 409 6.37 -18.04 2.12
N HIS A 410 5.99 -17.14 1.21
CA HIS A 410 6.61 -16.98 -0.11
C HIS A 410 7.18 -15.58 -0.29
N ASN A 411 8.15 -15.21 0.54
CA ASN A 411 8.70 -13.84 0.58
C ASN A 411 9.28 -13.34 -0.76
N ALA A 412 9.65 -14.25 -1.68
CA ALA A 412 10.08 -13.90 -3.04
C ALA A 412 9.01 -13.15 -3.87
N ASN A 413 7.73 -13.22 -3.48
CA ASN A 413 6.62 -12.53 -4.14
C ASN A 413 6.37 -11.11 -3.61
N VAL A 414 7.08 -10.68 -2.56
CA VAL A 414 7.03 -9.29 -2.07
C VAL A 414 8.03 -8.45 -2.87
N PRO A 415 7.61 -7.34 -3.50
CA PRO A 415 8.54 -6.47 -4.23
C PRO A 415 9.69 -5.99 -3.35
N ALA A 416 10.90 -5.92 -3.90
CA ALA A 416 12.07 -5.44 -3.17
C ALA A 416 11.82 -4.06 -2.53
N GLY A 417 12.12 -3.93 -1.24
CA GLY A 417 11.87 -2.69 -0.48
C GLY A 417 10.43 -2.48 -0.02
N SER A 418 9.51 -3.42 -0.29
CA SER A 418 8.14 -3.43 0.23
C SER A 418 8.00 -4.41 1.41
N SER A 419 6.91 -4.31 2.17
CA SER A 419 6.52 -5.28 3.18
C SER A 419 5.33 -6.11 2.73
N ALA A 420 5.17 -7.32 3.29
CA ALA A 420 4.00 -8.15 3.05
C ALA A 420 2.71 -7.41 3.40
N THR A 421 2.67 -6.71 4.55
CA THR A 421 1.49 -5.92 4.97
C THR A 421 1.17 -4.78 4.00
N ARG A 422 2.17 -4.05 3.50
CA ARG A 422 1.96 -3.04 2.45
C ARG A 422 1.40 -3.70 1.20
N GLN A 423 1.97 -4.83 0.77
CA GLN A 423 1.51 -5.54 -0.42
C GLN A 423 0.05 -6.04 -0.29
N VAL A 424 -0.37 -6.46 0.91
CA VAL A 424 -1.78 -6.80 1.18
C VAL A 424 -2.69 -5.60 0.94
N LEU A 425 -2.32 -4.41 1.44
CA LEU A 425 -3.09 -3.19 1.21
C LEU A 425 -3.11 -2.77 -0.27
N VAL A 426 -1.99 -2.93 -0.98
CA VAL A 426 -1.91 -2.70 -2.43
C VAL A 426 -2.91 -3.59 -3.17
N ASN A 427 -2.90 -4.89 -2.89
CA ASN A 427 -3.80 -5.87 -3.52
C ASN A 427 -5.27 -5.55 -3.20
N LEU A 428 -5.57 -5.13 -1.97
CA LEU A 428 -6.92 -4.71 -1.58
C LEU A 428 -7.36 -3.45 -2.32
N CYS A 429 -6.51 -2.41 -2.37
CA CYS A 429 -6.81 -1.17 -3.07
C CYS A 429 -7.03 -1.43 -4.57
N GLN A 430 -6.23 -2.33 -5.17
CA GLN A 430 -6.39 -2.76 -6.55
C GLN A 430 -7.76 -3.44 -6.77
N MET A 431 -8.18 -4.32 -5.87
CA MET A 431 -9.52 -4.95 -5.94
C MET A 431 -10.64 -3.91 -5.84
N LEU A 432 -10.52 -2.93 -4.95
CA LEU A 432 -11.49 -1.85 -4.78
C LEU A 432 -11.59 -0.96 -6.03
N LEU A 433 -10.45 -0.58 -6.61
CA LEU A 433 -10.40 0.17 -7.87
C LEU A 433 -11.01 -0.62 -9.04
N ASN A 434 -10.90 -1.95 -9.05
CA ASN A 434 -11.50 -2.81 -10.07
C ASN A 434 -13.01 -3.07 -9.84
N SER A 435 -13.55 -2.70 -8.68
CA SER A 435 -14.95 -2.97 -8.36
C SER A 435 -15.91 -2.21 -9.29
N ASN A 436 -17.11 -2.80 -9.51
CA ASN A 436 -18.17 -2.11 -10.24
C ASN A 436 -18.55 -0.79 -9.56
N GLU A 437 -18.52 -0.70 -8.23
CA GLU A 437 -18.85 0.53 -7.50
C GLU A 437 -17.85 1.67 -7.77
N PHE A 438 -16.59 1.34 -8.11
CA PHE A 438 -15.63 2.34 -8.54
C PHE A 438 -15.89 2.81 -9.98
N LEU A 439 -16.39 1.92 -10.84
CA LEU A 439 -16.60 2.20 -12.27
C LEU A 439 -17.97 2.83 -12.59
N TYR A 440 -18.99 2.58 -11.77
CA TYR A 440 -20.35 3.03 -11.97
C TYR A 440 -20.78 3.99 -10.85
N ILE A 441 -21.69 4.91 -11.18
CA ILE A 441 -22.31 5.85 -10.24
C ILE A 441 -23.83 5.81 -10.37
N ASP A 442 -24.50 6.23 -9.30
CA ASP A 442 -25.94 6.48 -9.26
C ASP A 442 -26.30 7.77 -10.00
#